data_AF-A0A957SYI7-F1
#
_entry.id   AF-A0A957SYI7-F1
#
_cell.length_a   1.000
_cell.length_b   1.000
_cell.length_c   1.000
_cell.angle_alpha   90.00
_cell.angle_beta   90.00
_cell.angle_gamma   90.00
#
_symmetry.space_group_name_H-M   'P 1'
#
loop_
_entity.id
_entity.type
_entity.pdbx_description
1 polymer ?
#
loop_
_entity_poly.entity_id
_entity_poly.type
_entity_poly.pdbx_seq_one_letter_code
_entity_poly.pdbx_strand_id
1 'polypeptide(L)'
;MSDLRAWQLELSQPCALQIAADARLSTIDGADDQIWEVVPGQADRAALALQTRYGGRAGLVSLVPMWQIAGQVIYQARQYASPVVVGRFAPAFVQLQAHITPDIAFTAEFWAMDSHAVGGRFRLRNLSATPQQVRIDMLAFVGMEGQEQSTKLIPMVGGGHALALGAVGDLYPMVMLDNGAAAADGGSHKIGVDIALEAEGRFSVRFVCAGLSDPRDALSATQHWLSEDWSKYFAKLADTARTLPQIETGDIERDATIAFGCMQLAQAFIKVPVDAPISVLAPLRAAGNSARTQVSGQVAYATALAAAAVDAA
;
A
#
# COMPACT_ATOMS: atom_id res chain seq x y z
N MET A 1 15.92 0.56 2.90
CA MET A 1 15.04 -0.22 3.80
C MET A 1 15.54 -1.63 4.10
N SER A 2 16.86 -1.86 4.00
CA SER A 2 17.54 -3.10 4.39
C SER A 2 17.44 -3.44 5.87
N ASP A 3 17.12 -2.43 6.69
CA ASP A 3 17.34 -2.46 8.13
C ASP A 3 16.15 -2.98 8.94
N LEU A 4 15.03 -3.30 8.28
CA LEU A 4 13.95 -4.06 8.91
C LEU A 4 14.34 -5.53 9.06
N ARG A 5 13.64 -6.29 9.90
CA ARG A 5 13.74 -7.75 9.85
C ARG A 5 13.32 -8.26 8.47
N ALA A 6 14.09 -9.19 7.92
CA ALA A 6 13.75 -9.88 6.69
C ALA A 6 12.92 -11.11 7.01
N TRP A 7 11.93 -11.36 6.16
CA TRP A 7 10.99 -12.46 6.24
C TRP A 7 10.92 -13.19 4.88
N GLN A 8 10.40 -14.40 4.89
CA GLN A 8 9.96 -15.14 3.69
C GLN A 8 8.61 -15.79 4.02
N LEU A 9 7.59 -14.95 4.21
CA LEU A 9 6.25 -15.46 4.53
C LEU A 9 5.50 -15.76 3.25
N GLU A 10 5.11 -17.02 3.10
CA GLU A 10 4.16 -17.44 2.07
C GLU A 10 2.74 -17.02 2.46
N LEU A 11 1.96 -16.67 1.45
CA LEU A 11 0.60 -16.14 1.62
C LEU A 11 -0.47 -17.22 1.76
N SER A 12 -0.04 -18.46 2.00
CA SER A 12 -0.88 -19.56 2.48
C SER A 12 -1.29 -19.36 3.94
N GLN A 13 -0.59 -18.48 4.67
CA GLN A 13 -0.84 -18.14 6.07
C GLN A 13 -1.61 -16.82 6.21
N PRO A 14 -2.44 -16.64 7.25
CA PRO A 14 -3.08 -15.37 7.56
C PRO A 14 -2.05 -14.26 7.79
N CYS A 15 -1.97 -13.30 6.87
CA CYS A 15 -1.12 -12.12 6.99
C CYS A 15 -2.00 -10.87 7.15
N ALA A 16 -1.76 -10.07 8.18
CA ALA A 16 -2.41 -8.77 8.32
C ALA A 16 -1.57 -7.70 7.60
N LEU A 17 -1.83 -7.49 6.31
CA LEU A 17 -1.06 -6.56 5.47
C LEU A 17 -1.74 -5.19 5.32
N GLN A 18 -2.36 -4.72 6.40
CA GLN A 18 -2.95 -3.39 6.47
C GLN A 18 -1.85 -2.36 6.74
N ILE A 19 -1.89 -1.25 6.01
CA ILE A 19 -1.03 -0.09 6.20
C ILE A 19 -1.89 1.16 6.37
N ALA A 20 -1.48 2.02 7.28
CA ALA A 20 -2.09 3.32 7.53
C ALA A 20 -1.00 4.29 7.98
N ALA A 21 -1.31 5.58 8.04
CA ALA A 21 -0.35 6.57 8.53
C ALA A 21 0.09 6.24 9.96
N ASP A 22 1.41 6.24 10.18
CA ASP A 22 2.00 5.94 11.49
C ASP A 22 2.09 7.24 12.31
N ALA A 23 1.32 7.31 13.39
CA ALA A 23 1.27 8.49 14.27
C ALA A 23 2.64 8.87 14.84
N ARG A 24 3.60 7.94 14.88
CA ARG A 24 4.98 8.23 15.31
C ARG A 24 5.72 9.09 14.28
N LEU A 25 5.37 8.98 13.00
CA LEU A 25 6.03 9.61 11.85
C LEU A 25 5.30 10.85 11.31
N SER A 26 3.98 10.92 11.48
CA SER A 26 3.15 12.02 10.95
C SER A 26 1.98 12.36 11.89
N THR A 27 1.34 13.50 11.62
CA THR A 27 0.04 13.84 12.21
C THR A 27 -1.04 13.00 11.52
N ILE A 28 -1.97 12.45 12.30
CA ILE A 28 -3.07 11.64 11.80
C ILE A 28 -4.33 12.51 11.76
N ASP A 29 -5.02 12.51 10.63
CA ASP A 29 -6.38 13.03 10.56
C ASP A 29 -7.35 11.99 11.14
N GLY A 30 -7.77 12.19 12.39
CA GLY A 30 -8.69 11.27 13.05
C GLY A 30 -10.09 11.21 12.42
N ALA A 31 -10.46 12.18 11.58
CA ALA A 31 -11.74 12.19 10.87
C ALA A 31 -11.66 11.45 9.53
N ASP A 32 -10.48 11.43 8.89
CA ASP A 32 -10.30 10.83 7.57
C ASP A 32 -8.91 10.19 7.38
N ASP A 33 -8.61 9.19 8.22
CA ASP A 33 -7.42 8.33 8.06
C ASP A 33 -7.69 7.15 7.13
N GLN A 34 -7.01 7.15 5.99
CA GLN A 34 -7.19 6.16 4.94
C GLN A 34 -6.34 4.92 5.20
N ILE A 35 -7.03 3.83 5.53
CA ILE A 35 -6.42 2.52 5.72
C ILE A 35 -6.42 1.78 4.40
N TRP A 36 -5.28 1.22 4.05
CA TRP A 36 -5.09 0.40 2.86
C TRP A 36 -4.70 -1.01 3.25
N GLU A 37 -5.06 -1.97 2.43
CA GLU A 37 -4.71 -3.37 2.58
C GLU A 37 -3.97 -3.84 1.34
N VAL A 38 -2.80 -4.42 1.54
CA VAL A 38 -2.09 -5.10 0.46
C VAL A 38 -2.64 -6.52 0.36
N VAL A 39 -3.40 -6.78 -0.69
CA VAL A 39 -4.06 -8.06 -0.94
C VAL A 39 -3.31 -8.79 -2.04
N PRO A 40 -2.52 -9.82 -1.70
CA PRO A 40 -1.92 -10.65 -2.71
C PRO A 40 -2.90 -11.73 -3.16
N GLY A 41 -2.87 -12.03 -4.45
CA GLY A 41 -3.83 -12.93 -5.09
C GLY A 41 -3.49 -14.40 -4.93
N GLN A 42 -4.53 -15.22 -5.09
CA GLN A 42 -4.40 -16.65 -5.30
C GLN A 42 -5.05 -17.04 -6.63
N ALA A 43 -4.47 -18.03 -7.31
CA ALA A 43 -4.95 -18.58 -8.57
C ALA A 43 -5.26 -17.52 -9.65
N ASP A 44 -6.54 -17.36 -10.02
CA ASP A 44 -7.00 -16.52 -11.14
C ASP A 44 -7.25 -15.06 -10.75
N ARG A 45 -7.01 -14.70 -9.48
CA ARG A 45 -7.12 -13.32 -9.00
C ARG A 45 -5.86 -12.52 -9.32
N ALA A 46 -5.96 -11.19 -9.28
CA ALA A 46 -4.80 -10.30 -9.41
C ALA A 46 -3.72 -10.70 -8.40
N ALA A 47 -2.50 -10.95 -8.88
CA ALA A 47 -1.35 -11.39 -8.09
C ALA A 47 -1.05 -10.44 -6.92
N LEU A 48 -1.33 -9.17 -7.14
CA LEU A 48 -1.16 -8.12 -6.16
C LEU A 48 -2.22 -7.06 -6.36
N ALA A 49 -2.81 -6.60 -5.27
CA ALA A 49 -3.69 -5.45 -5.23
C ALA A 49 -3.41 -4.62 -3.99
N LEU A 50 -3.55 -3.31 -4.12
CA LEU A 50 -3.60 -2.38 -3.00
C LEU A 50 -5.04 -1.87 -2.90
N GLN A 51 -5.72 -2.16 -1.80
CA GLN A 51 -7.15 -1.98 -1.68
C GLN A 51 -7.53 -1.07 -0.51
N THR A 52 -8.62 -0.33 -0.67
CA THR A 52 -9.24 0.41 0.42
C THR A 52 -10.75 0.46 0.22
N ARG A 53 -11.47 0.87 1.26
CA ARG A 53 -12.90 1.17 1.22
C ARG A 53 -13.19 2.63 1.58
N TYR A 54 -12.13 3.45 1.78
CA TYR A 54 -12.25 4.84 2.19
C TYR A 54 -13.18 5.04 3.40
N GLY A 55 -13.01 4.21 4.43
CA GLY A 55 -13.86 4.25 5.62
C GLY A 55 -15.32 3.83 5.38
N GLY A 56 -15.61 3.13 4.29
CA GLY A 56 -16.96 2.70 3.89
C GLY A 56 -17.60 3.55 2.78
N ARG A 57 -16.95 4.64 2.34
CA ARG A 57 -17.40 5.48 1.22
C ARG A 57 -17.44 4.74 -0.12
N ALA A 58 -16.63 3.68 -0.26
CA ALA A 58 -16.70 2.75 -1.38
C ALA A 58 -16.94 1.31 -0.92
N GLY A 59 -17.52 0.49 -1.79
CA GLY A 59 -17.55 -0.95 -1.62
C GLY A 59 -16.15 -1.57 -1.83
N LEU A 60 -15.39 -1.04 -2.79
CA LEU A 60 -14.00 -1.41 -3.04
C LEU A 60 -13.33 -0.33 -3.88
N VAL A 61 -12.12 0.07 -3.51
CA VAL A 61 -11.16 0.69 -4.42
C VAL A 61 -9.94 -0.20 -4.48
N SER A 62 -9.50 -0.56 -5.68
CA SER A 62 -8.39 -1.49 -5.89
C SER A 62 -7.44 -0.95 -6.94
N LEU A 63 -6.16 -0.89 -6.59
CA LEU A 63 -5.05 -0.54 -7.47
C LEU A 63 -4.26 -1.82 -7.78
N VAL A 64 -4.17 -2.19 -9.05
CA VAL A 64 -3.60 -3.46 -9.51
C VAL A 64 -2.47 -3.19 -10.49
N PRO A 65 -1.21 -3.55 -10.18
CA PRO A 65 -0.15 -3.54 -11.16
C PRO A 65 -0.37 -4.63 -12.22
N MET A 66 -0.14 -4.27 -13.47
CA MET A 66 -0.19 -5.14 -14.63
C MET A 66 1.09 -4.99 -15.44
N TRP A 67 1.63 -6.09 -15.94
CA TRP A 67 2.86 -6.10 -16.72
C TRP A 67 2.53 -6.46 -18.17
N GLN A 68 3.09 -5.73 -19.13
CA GLN A 68 3.14 -6.18 -20.52
C GLN A 68 4.58 -6.53 -20.87
N ILE A 69 4.84 -7.82 -21.10
CA ILE A 69 6.18 -8.35 -21.37
C ILE A 69 6.06 -9.29 -22.57
N ALA A 70 6.89 -9.08 -23.60
CA ALA A 70 6.87 -9.88 -24.83
C ALA A 70 5.45 -10.04 -25.46
N GLY A 71 4.63 -8.98 -25.38
CA GLY A 71 3.25 -8.98 -25.89
C GLY A 71 2.22 -9.70 -25.01
N GLN A 72 2.63 -10.24 -23.86
CA GLN A 72 1.72 -10.88 -22.89
C GLN A 72 1.37 -9.93 -21.74
N VAL A 73 0.10 -9.92 -21.37
CA VAL A 73 -0.38 -9.22 -20.18
C VAL A 73 -0.36 -10.17 -18.99
N ILE A 74 0.45 -9.85 -17.98
CA ILE A 74 0.67 -10.63 -16.77
C ILE A 74 0.17 -9.81 -15.59
N TYR A 75 -0.81 -10.33 -14.86
CA TYR A 75 -1.32 -9.68 -13.64
C TYR A 75 -1.98 -10.66 -12.67
N GLN A 76 -2.36 -11.86 -13.09
CA GLN A 76 -2.96 -12.88 -12.21
C GLN A 76 -1.88 -13.65 -11.46
N ALA A 77 -2.19 -14.13 -10.25
CA ALA A 77 -1.24 -14.84 -9.39
C ALA A 77 -0.61 -16.05 -10.09
N ARG A 78 -1.42 -16.84 -10.81
CA ARG A 78 -0.94 -18.01 -11.56
C ARG A 78 -0.01 -17.69 -12.74
N GLN A 79 0.00 -16.45 -13.22
CA GLN A 79 0.82 -16.04 -14.36
C GLN A 79 2.23 -15.63 -13.93
N TYR A 80 2.47 -15.41 -12.64
CA TYR A 80 3.80 -15.11 -12.12
C TYR A 80 4.64 -16.39 -12.09
N ALA A 81 5.93 -16.27 -12.40
CA ALA A 81 6.87 -17.38 -12.33
C ALA A 81 7.13 -17.89 -10.90
N SER A 82 7.01 -17.01 -9.90
CA SER A 82 6.98 -17.40 -8.49
C SER A 82 5.88 -16.66 -7.74
N PRO A 83 5.27 -17.27 -6.71
CA PRO A 83 4.28 -16.57 -5.90
C PRO A 83 4.89 -15.34 -5.22
N VAL A 84 4.01 -14.41 -4.85
CA VAL A 84 4.37 -13.24 -4.05
C VAL A 84 4.66 -13.69 -2.62
N VAL A 85 5.73 -13.18 -2.02
CA VAL A 85 6.09 -13.43 -0.61
C VAL A 85 6.29 -12.13 0.14
N VAL A 86 5.94 -12.11 1.42
CA VAL A 86 6.20 -10.96 2.30
C VAL A 86 7.65 -10.97 2.73
N GLY A 87 8.38 -9.92 2.33
CA GLY A 87 9.79 -9.77 2.65
C GLY A 87 10.02 -8.93 3.90
N ARG A 88 9.29 -7.81 4.05
CA ARG A 88 9.45 -6.86 5.16
C ARG A 88 8.13 -6.15 5.43
N PHE A 89 7.85 -5.78 6.67
CA PHE A 89 6.68 -4.99 7.00
C PHE A 89 6.92 -4.13 8.25
N ALA A 90 6.11 -3.07 8.36
CA ALA A 90 6.03 -2.13 9.47
C ALA A 90 4.64 -1.45 9.42
N PRO A 91 4.20 -0.73 10.46
CA PRO A 91 2.85 -0.13 10.51
C PRO A 91 2.42 0.67 9.27
N ALA A 92 3.29 1.48 8.68
CA ALA A 92 2.95 2.24 7.47
C ALA A 92 3.43 1.57 6.18
N PHE A 93 4.01 0.37 6.22
CA PHE A 93 4.79 -0.15 5.09
C PHE A 93 4.76 -1.67 4.93
N VAL A 94 4.69 -2.13 3.69
CA VAL A 94 4.87 -3.55 3.32
C VAL A 94 5.78 -3.67 2.11
N GLN A 95 6.71 -4.62 2.13
CA GLN A 95 7.52 -5.04 0.98
C GLN A 95 7.21 -6.48 0.62
N LEU A 96 6.99 -6.69 -0.66
CA LEU A 96 6.72 -7.98 -1.27
C LEU A 96 7.75 -8.28 -2.36
N GLN A 97 8.03 -9.56 -2.59
CA GLN A 97 8.95 -10.03 -3.60
C GLN A 97 8.32 -11.15 -4.42
N ALA A 98 8.63 -11.21 -5.72
CA ALA A 98 8.22 -12.30 -6.60
C ALA A 98 9.09 -12.33 -7.87
N HIS A 99 8.82 -13.27 -8.76
CA HIS A 99 9.28 -13.27 -10.14
C HIS A 99 8.09 -13.15 -11.07
N ILE A 100 8.07 -12.14 -11.93
CA ILE A 100 6.99 -11.95 -12.91
C ILE A 100 7.14 -12.99 -14.02
N THR A 101 8.35 -13.10 -14.55
CA THR A 101 8.83 -14.17 -15.43
C THR A 101 10.08 -14.79 -14.79
N PRO A 102 10.58 -15.94 -15.27
CA PRO A 102 11.83 -16.52 -14.76
C PRO A 102 13.01 -15.55 -14.81
N ASP A 103 13.00 -14.60 -15.76
CA ASP A 103 14.07 -13.64 -15.99
C ASP A 103 13.82 -12.25 -15.40
N ILE A 104 12.64 -11.98 -14.81
CA ILE A 104 12.33 -10.68 -14.20
C ILE A 104 12.00 -10.85 -12.73
N ALA A 105 12.96 -10.49 -11.88
CA ALA A 105 12.74 -10.35 -10.45
C ALA A 105 12.00 -9.04 -10.14
N PHE A 106 11.05 -9.13 -9.20
CA PHE A 106 10.15 -8.05 -8.83
C PHE A 106 10.15 -7.80 -7.34
N THR A 107 10.18 -6.53 -6.96
CA THR A 107 9.92 -6.09 -5.59
C THR A 107 8.89 -4.97 -5.60
N ALA A 108 7.80 -5.14 -4.85
CA ALA A 108 6.85 -4.09 -4.54
C ALA A 108 7.09 -3.58 -3.13
N GLU A 109 7.05 -2.27 -2.98
CA GLU A 109 7.06 -1.58 -1.70
C GLU A 109 5.82 -0.70 -1.65
N PHE A 110 4.97 -0.85 -0.63
CA PHE A 110 3.80 -0.01 -0.39
C PHE A 110 3.98 0.77 0.89
N TRP A 111 3.55 2.03 0.88
CA TRP A 111 3.77 2.96 1.97
C TRP A 111 2.56 3.89 2.12
N ALA A 112 1.95 3.91 3.30
CA ALA A 112 1.01 4.93 3.73
C ALA A 112 1.80 6.17 4.18
N MET A 113 1.75 7.22 3.37
CA MET A 113 2.61 8.41 3.49
C MET A 113 2.07 9.37 4.54
N ASP A 114 0.76 9.58 4.52
CA ASP A 114 -0.03 10.33 5.48
C ASP A 114 -1.47 9.78 5.49
N SER A 115 -2.37 10.44 6.21
CA SER A 115 -3.77 9.98 6.34
C SER A 115 -4.56 10.00 5.03
N HIS A 116 -4.10 10.73 4.00
CA HIS A 116 -4.82 10.90 2.74
C HIS A 116 -4.05 10.38 1.52
N ALA A 117 -2.82 9.89 1.70
CA ALA A 117 -1.95 9.47 0.63
C ALA A 117 -1.28 8.12 0.91
N VAL A 118 -1.34 7.25 -0.10
CA VAL A 118 -0.58 6.01 -0.17
C VAL A 118 0.26 6.04 -1.44
N GLY A 119 1.37 5.31 -1.46
CA GLY A 119 2.04 5.04 -2.71
C GLY A 119 2.79 3.74 -2.68
N GLY A 120 3.47 3.48 -3.78
CA GLY A 120 4.35 2.35 -3.85
C GLY A 120 5.46 2.51 -4.86
N ARG A 121 6.46 1.64 -4.72
CA ARG A 121 7.62 1.57 -5.60
C ARG A 121 7.76 0.16 -6.13
N PHE A 122 7.76 0.03 -7.45
CA PHE A 122 8.07 -1.22 -8.13
C PHE A 122 9.50 -1.19 -8.59
N ARG A 123 10.26 -2.22 -8.21
CA ARG A 123 11.62 -2.44 -8.69
C ARG A 123 11.66 -3.72 -9.50
N LEU A 124 12.18 -3.60 -10.71
CA LEU A 124 12.42 -4.71 -11.61
C LEU A 124 13.91 -4.93 -11.77
N ARG A 125 14.31 -6.19 -11.88
CA ARG A 125 15.65 -6.58 -12.29
C ARG A 125 15.54 -7.63 -13.39
N ASN A 126 16.14 -7.34 -14.53
CA ASN A 126 16.35 -8.32 -15.58
C ASN A 126 17.49 -9.22 -15.16
N LEU A 127 17.28 -10.52 -15.20
CA LEU A 127 18.26 -11.56 -14.86
C LEU A 127 18.84 -12.22 -16.12
N SER A 128 18.29 -11.91 -17.30
CA SER A 128 18.78 -12.42 -18.57
C SER A 128 19.91 -11.57 -19.14
N ALA A 129 20.65 -12.16 -20.08
CA ALA A 129 21.69 -11.50 -20.86
C ALA A 129 21.15 -10.64 -22.03
N THR A 130 19.83 -10.50 -22.16
CA THR A 130 19.19 -9.77 -23.26
C THR A 130 18.29 -8.66 -22.73
N PRO A 131 18.28 -7.46 -23.33
CA PRO A 131 17.32 -6.42 -22.95
C PRO A 131 15.88 -6.88 -23.17
N GLN A 132 14.96 -6.40 -22.32
CA GLN A 132 13.54 -6.70 -22.38
C GLN A 132 12.72 -5.41 -22.43
N GLN A 133 11.71 -5.38 -23.28
CA GLN A 133 10.71 -4.30 -23.29
C GLN A 133 9.59 -4.66 -22.33
N VAL A 134 9.35 -3.78 -21.36
CA VAL A 134 8.37 -3.98 -20.30
C VAL A 134 7.51 -2.74 -20.20
N ARG A 135 6.19 -2.91 -20.18
CA ARG A 135 5.26 -1.88 -19.74
C ARG A 135 4.72 -2.22 -18.35
N ILE A 136 4.71 -1.24 -17.47
CA ILE A 136 4.06 -1.33 -16.16
C ILE A 136 2.82 -0.47 -16.21
N ASP A 137 1.64 -1.08 -16.17
CA ASP A 137 0.36 -0.39 -16.04
C ASP A 137 -0.13 -0.49 -14.59
N MET A 138 -0.71 0.59 -14.06
CA MET A 138 -1.52 0.60 -12.86
C MET A 138 -2.98 0.69 -13.28
N LEU A 139 -3.73 -0.39 -13.08
CA LEU A 139 -5.17 -0.44 -13.27
C LEU A 139 -5.87 -0.02 -11.98
N ALA A 140 -6.90 0.82 -12.08
CA ALA A 140 -7.74 1.16 -10.95
C ALA A 140 -9.17 0.67 -11.15
N PHE A 141 -9.72 0.06 -10.11
CA PHE A 141 -11.12 -0.35 -10.03
C PHE A 141 -11.78 0.35 -8.85
N VAL A 142 -12.97 0.90 -9.07
CA VAL A 142 -13.80 1.50 -8.01
C VAL A 142 -15.19 0.91 -8.10
N GLY A 143 -15.59 0.19 -7.06
CA GLY A 143 -16.94 -0.35 -6.88
C GLY A 143 -17.71 0.44 -5.81
N MET A 144 -18.83 1.02 -6.19
CA MET A 144 -19.76 1.70 -5.28
C MET A 144 -21.19 1.31 -5.63
N GLU A 145 -22.03 1.09 -4.62
CA GLU A 145 -23.46 0.75 -4.81
C GLU A 145 -23.70 -0.45 -5.77
N GLY A 146 -22.76 -1.40 -5.80
CA GLY A 146 -22.83 -2.57 -6.68
C GLY A 146 -22.47 -2.30 -8.15
N GLN A 147 -21.98 -1.10 -8.49
CA GLN A 147 -21.58 -0.71 -9.83
C GLN A 147 -20.11 -0.29 -9.88
N GLU A 148 -19.44 -0.63 -10.98
CA GLU A 148 -18.11 -0.12 -11.30
C GLU A 148 -18.20 1.34 -11.77
N GLN A 149 -17.32 2.19 -11.24
CA GLN A 149 -17.27 3.61 -11.57
C GLN A 149 -16.30 3.88 -12.70
N SER A 150 -16.61 4.86 -13.54
CA SER A 150 -15.71 5.29 -14.61
C SER A 150 -14.56 6.12 -14.07
N THR A 151 -13.35 5.76 -14.45
CA THR A 151 -12.13 6.54 -14.21
C THR A 151 -11.86 7.48 -15.38
N LYS A 152 -11.08 8.54 -15.14
CA LYS A 152 -10.74 9.54 -16.17
C LYS A 152 -9.25 9.82 -16.17
N LEU A 153 -8.67 9.93 -17.37
CA LEU A 153 -7.31 10.41 -17.55
C LEU A 153 -7.30 11.93 -17.64
N ILE A 154 -6.45 12.57 -16.83
CA ILE A 154 -6.23 14.01 -16.82
C ILE A 154 -4.82 14.26 -17.38
N PRO A 155 -4.67 14.97 -18.51
CA PRO A 155 -3.35 15.30 -19.05
C PRO A 155 -2.65 16.34 -18.15
N MET A 156 -1.37 16.13 -17.89
CA MET A 156 -0.57 16.99 -17.01
C MET A 156 0.20 18.06 -17.80
N VAL A 157 0.40 19.21 -17.16
CA VAL A 157 1.30 20.25 -17.68
C VAL A 157 2.73 19.71 -17.62
N GLY A 158 3.41 19.64 -18.76
CA GLY A 158 4.75 19.02 -18.88
C GLY A 158 4.74 17.58 -19.41
N GLY A 159 3.57 17.01 -19.70
CA GLY A 159 3.41 15.66 -20.24
C GLY A 159 3.02 14.64 -19.19
N GLY A 160 2.60 13.45 -19.65
CA GLY A 160 2.06 12.40 -18.79
C GLY A 160 0.60 12.64 -18.38
N HIS A 161 0.08 11.78 -17.52
CA HIS A 161 -1.31 11.78 -17.09
C HIS A 161 -1.45 11.57 -15.58
N ALA A 162 -2.58 11.99 -15.03
CA ALA A 162 -3.11 11.50 -13.76
C ALA A 162 -4.37 10.66 -14.04
N LEU A 163 -4.62 9.65 -13.23
CA LEU A 163 -5.83 8.83 -13.28
C LEU A 163 -6.76 9.23 -12.14
N ALA A 164 -7.84 9.93 -12.48
CA ALA A 164 -8.91 10.28 -11.53
C ALA A 164 -9.85 9.09 -11.37
N LEU A 165 -10.13 8.70 -10.13
CA LEU A 165 -10.95 7.54 -9.82
C LEU A 165 -12.46 7.86 -9.69
N GLY A 166 -12.84 9.11 -9.98
CA GLY A 166 -14.18 9.63 -9.73
C GLY A 166 -14.35 10.09 -8.28
N ALA A 167 -15.55 10.55 -7.95
CA ALA A 167 -15.90 10.88 -6.57
C ALA A 167 -16.15 9.59 -5.78
N VAL A 168 -15.58 9.49 -4.59
CA VAL A 168 -15.79 8.39 -3.64
C VAL A 168 -16.29 8.97 -2.33
N GLY A 169 -17.62 9.04 -2.19
CA GLY A 169 -18.24 9.86 -1.15
C GLY A 169 -17.90 11.34 -1.36
N ASP A 170 -17.27 11.94 -0.36
CA ASP A 170 -16.76 13.32 -0.39
C ASP A 170 -15.30 13.43 -0.86
N LEU A 171 -14.65 12.32 -1.25
CA LEU A 171 -13.25 12.29 -1.68
C LEU A 171 -13.12 12.22 -3.20
N TYR A 172 -11.98 12.72 -3.71
CA TYR A 172 -11.61 12.66 -5.12
C TYR A 172 -10.24 11.98 -5.30
N PRO A 173 -10.17 10.63 -5.27
CA PRO A 173 -8.90 9.94 -5.40
C PRO A 173 -8.25 10.15 -6.77
N MET A 174 -6.95 10.45 -6.74
CA MET A 174 -6.09 10.65 -7.91
C MET A 174 -4.89 9.71 -7.82
N VAL A 175 -4.53 9.08 -8.94
CA VAL A 175 -3.35 8.22 -9.06
C VAL A 175 -2.37 8.79 -10.08
N MET A 176 -1.09 8.84 -9.73
CA MET A 176 -0.02 9.22 -10.65
C MET A 176 1.16 8.25 -10.54
N LEU A 177 1.87 8.06 -11.66
CA LEU A 177 3.12 7.29 -11.73
C LEU A 177 4.25 8.23 -12.16
N ASP A 178 5.48 7.97 -11.72
CA ASP A 178 6.67 8.61 -12.27
C ASP A 178 6.70 8.39 -13.79
N ASN A 179 6.65 9.48 -14.56
CA ASN A 179 6.58 9.47 -16.04
C ASN A 179 5.40 8.64 -16.59
N GLY A 180 4.31 8.52 -15.83
CA GLY A 180 3.13 7.78 -16.23
C GLY A 180 2.37 8.44 -17.38
N ALA A 181 1.98 7.64 -18.36
CA ALA A 181 1.13 8.07 -19.47
C ALA A 181 0.03 7.05 -19.74
N ALA A 182 -1.05 7.52 -20.37
CA ALA A 182 -2.07 6.68 -20.93
C ALA A 182 -1.45 5.67 -21.92
N ALA A 183 -1.97 4.45 -21.94
CA ALA A 183 -1.59 3.50 -22.97
C ALA A 183 -2.12 3.96 -24.34
N ALA A 184 -1.40 3.62 -25.41
CA ALA A 184 -1.79 3.95 -26.78
C ALA A 184 -3.12 3.31 -27.21
N ASP A 185 -3.61 2.31 -26.46
CA ASP A 185 -4.89 1.62 -26.69
C ASP A 185 -6.13 2.44 -26.30
N GLY A 186 -5.95 3.63 -25.71
CA GLY A 186 -7.05 4.56 -25.41
C GLY A 186 -7.94 4.15 -24.23
N GLY A 187 -7.54 3.15 -23.43
CA GLY A 187 -8.29 2.70 -22.25
C GLY A 187 -8.26 3.71 -21.10
N SER A 188 -9.42 4.10 -20.57
CA SER A 188 -9.55 5.12 -19.51
C SER A 188 -9.23 4.66 -18.09
N HIS A 189 -8.88 3.38 -17.89
CA HIS A 189 -8.79 2.73 -16.57
C HIS A 189 -7.38 2.49 -16.06
N LYS A 190 -6.37 2.81 -16.85
CA LYS A 190 -4.98 2.54 -16.50
C LYS A 190 -4.05 3.67 -16.92
N ILE A 191 -2.97 3.78 -16.19
CA ILE A 191 -1.83 4.64 -16.49
C ILE A 191 -0.57 3.81 -16.34
N GLY A 192 0.43 4.01 -17.19
CA GLY A 192 1.63 3.19 -17.16
C GLY A 192 2.86 3.83 -17.75
N VAL A 193 3.96 3.11 -17.66
CA VAL A 193 5.28 3.53 -18.17
C VAL A 193 5.88 2.40 -19.01
N ASP A 194 6.41 2.77 -20.17
CA ASP A 194 7.17 1.88 -21.05
C ASP A 194 8.65 1.95 -20.69
N ILE A 195 9.31 0.79 -20.62
CA ILE A 195 10.67 0.66 -20.10
C ILE A 195 11.45 -0.28 -21.01
N ALA A 196 12.61 0.20 -21.47
CA ALA A 196 13.67 -0.66 -21.97
C ALA A 196 14.51 -1.14 -20.77
N LEU A 197 14.25 -2.36 -20.31
CA LEU A 197 14.97 -2.95 -19.20
C LEU A 197 16.21 -3.67 -19.75
N GLU A 198 17.37 -3.02 -19.63
CA GLU A 198 18.65 -3.53 -20.12
C GLU A 198 18.98 -4.94 -19.59
N ALA A 199 19.86 -5.66 -20.31
CA ALA A 199 20.40 -6.94 -19.86
C ALA A 199 21.04 -6.77 -18.48
N GLU A 200 20.71 -7.67 -17.55
CA GLU A 200 21.12 -7.61 -16.13
C GLU A 200 20.75 -6.29 -15.39
N GLY A 201 19.97 -5.45 -16.04
CA GLY A 201 19.63 -4.10 -15.64
C GLY A 201 18.61 -4.04 -14.52
N ARG A 202 18.46 -2.84 -13.95
CA ARG A 202 17.48 -2.55 -12.90
C ARG A 202 16.67 -1.33 -13.28
N PHE A 203 15.40 -1.36 -12.92
CA PHE A 203 14.50 -0.24 -13.09
C PHE A 203 13.65 -0.04 -11.84
N SER A 204 13.24 1.20 -11.59
CA SER A 204 12.34 1.56 -10.51
C SER A 204 11.34 2.60 -10.97
N VAL A 205 10.06 2.40 -10.66
CA VAL A 205 8.98 3.39 -10.83
C VAL A 205 8.22 3.53 -9.52
N ARG A 206 7.80 4.75 -9.20
CA ARG A 206 6.90 5.02 -8.08
C ARG A 206 5.51 5.40 -8.57
N PHE A 207 4.53 5.15 -7.73
CA PHE A 207 3.19 5.68 -7.88
C PHE A 207 2.70 6.27 -6.56
N VAL A 208 1.79 7.23 -6.65
CA VAL A 208 1.07 7.79 -5.50
C VAL A 208 -0.42 7.80 -5.81
N CYS A 209 -1.23 7.45 -4.83
CA CYS A 209 -2.66 7.67 -4.79
C CYS A 209 -2.99 8.57 -3.60
N ALA A 210 -3.63 9.71 -3.85
CA ALA A 210 -4.13 10.58 -2.79
C ALA A 210 -5.63 10.83 -2.95
N GLY A 211 -6.38 10.75 -1.86
CA GLY A 211 -7.81 11.04 -1.81
C GLY A 211 -8.09 12.20 -0.87
N LEU A 212 -8.43 13.36 -1.40
CA LEU A 212 -8.83 14.52 -0.60
C LEU A 212 -10.20 15.04 -1.06
N SER A 213 -10.81 15.92 -0.28
CA SER A 213 -12.14 16.45 -0.55
C SER A 213 -12.20 17.46 -1.69
N ASP A 214 -11.06 18.04 -2.06
CA ASP A 214 -10.91 18.85 -3.29
C ASP A 214 -10.03 18.11 -4.30
N PRO A 215 -10.45 17.98 -5.57
CA PRO A 215 -9.70 17.26 -6.60
C PRO A 215 -8.34 17.93 -6.95
N ARG A 216 -8.20 19.25 -6.76
CA ARG A 216 -6.94 19.96 -6.98
C ARG A 216 -5.98 19.68 -5.83
N ASP A 217 -6.48 19.59 -4.61
CA ASP A 217 -5.68 19.22 -3.44
C ASP A 217 -5.23 17.76 -3.53
N ALA A 218 -6.10 16.86 -3.97
CA ALA A 218 -5.74 15.46 -4.26
C ALA A 218 -4.63 15.37 -5.31
N LEU A 219 -4.76 16.10 -6.43
CA LEU A 219 -3.74 16.13 -7.46
C LEU A 219 -2.43 16.73 -6.93
N SER A 220 -2.49 17.85 -6.20
CA SER A 220 -1.33 18.50 -5.60
C SER A 220 -0.60 17.56 -4.62
N ALA A 221 -1.35 16.80 -3.80
CA ALA A 221 -0.78 15.82 -2.88
C ALA A 221 -0.07 14.69 -3.63
N THR A 222 -0.65 14.17 -4.73
CA THR A 222 0.03 13.16 -5.55
C THR A 222 1.34 13.67 -6.16
N GLN A 223 1.34 14.90 -6.68
CA GLN A 223 2.52 15.53 -7.27
C GLN A 223 3.59 15.81 -6.22
N HIS A 224 3.18 16.33 -5.06
CA HIS A 224 4.07 16.57 -3.93
C HIS A 224 4.82 15.29 -3.56
N TRP A 225 4.09 14.22 -3.23
CA TRP A 225 4.70 12.96 -2.81
C TRP A 225 5.54 12.30 -3.89
N LEU A 226 5.20 12.43 -5.18
CA LEU A 226 6.07 11.96 -6.27
C LEU A 226 7.36 12.78 -6.38
N SER A 227 7.33 14.08 -6.10
CA SER A 227 8.52 14.94 -6.16
C SER A 227 9.49 14.74 -4.98
N GLU A 228 8.99 14.20 -3.87
CA GLU A 228 9.80 13.99 -2.67
C GLU A 228 10.85 12.88 -2.82
N ASP A 229 11.98 13.03 -2.13
CA ASP A 229 12.93 11.93 -1.93
C ASP A 229 12.42 10.97 -0.85
N TRP A 230 11.91 9.82 -1.26
CA TRP A 230 11.38 8.80 -0.34
C TRP A 230 12.45 8.19 0.56
N SER A 231 13.73 8.30 0.21
CA SER A 231 14.83 7.67 0.95
C SER A 231 14.90 8.17 2.39
N LYS A 232 14.68 9.48 2.62
CA LYS A 232 14.66 10.08 3.97
C LYS A 232 13.49 9.57 4.81
N TYR A 233 12.32 9.32 4.20
CA TYR A 233 11.16 8.78 4.90
C TYR A 233 11.34 7.31 5.23
N PHE A 234 11.92 6.53 4.30
CA PHE A 234 12.26 5.14 4.54
C PHE A 234 13.33 4.93 5.61
N ALA A 235 14.29 5.86 5.75
CA ALA A 235 15.23 5.85 6.86
C ALA A 235 14.50 6.07 8.21
N LYS A 236 13.68 7.12 8.30
CA LYS A 236 12.88 7.40 9.52
C LYS A 236 11.93 6.26 9.87
N LEU A 237 11.30 5.65 8.87
CA LEU A 237 10.42 4.50 9.04
C LEU A 237 11.19 3.30 9.59
N ALA A 238 12.38 3.02 9.05
CA ALA A 238 13.22 1.94 9.55
C ALA A 238 13.67 2.18 11.00
N ASP A 239 14.12 3.40 11.33
CA ASP A 239 14.50 3.77 12.70
C ASP A 239 13.32 3.65 13.67
N THR A 240 12.14 4.10 13.25
CA THR A 240 10.92 4.01 14.06
C THR A 240 10.46 2.58 14.24
N ALA A 241 10.58 1.73 13.22
CA ALA A 241 10.25 0.32 13.30
C ALA A 241 11.16 -0.46 14.25
N ARG A 242 12.41 -0.02 14.49
CA ARG A 242 13.30 -0.63 15.50
C ARG A 242 12.78 -0.47 16.94
N THR A 243 11.86 0.47 17.18
CA THR A 243 11.21 0.62 18.49
C THR A 243 10.17 -0.48 18.76
N LEU A 244 9.78 -1.25 17.74
CA LEU A 244 8.88 -2.40 17.89
C LEU A 244 9.66 -3.64 18.33
N PRO A 245 9.07 -4.49 19.20
CA PRO A 245 9.70 -5.75 19.61
C PRO A 245 10.06 -6.63 18.41
N GLN A 246 11.28 -7.16 18.41
CA GLN A 246 11.69 -8.23 17.49
C GLN A 246 11.33 -9.57 18.13
N ILE A 247 10.44 -10.32 17.49
CA ILE A 247 9.90 -11.58 18.02
C ILE A 247 10.67 -12.77 17.46
N GLU A 248 11.40 -13.51 18.29
CA GLU A 248 12.17 -14.68 17.85
C GLU A 248 11.92 -15.85 18.80
N THR A 249 10.84 -16.59 18.55
CA THR A 249 10.47 -17.77 19.33
C THR A 249 11.01 -19.08 18.74
N GLY A 250 11.55 -19.03 17.51
CA GLY A 250 12.00 -20.19 16.75
C GLY A 250 10.91 -20.82 15.87
N ASP A 251 9.67 -20.35 15.98
CA ASP A 251 8.53 -20.72 15.14
C ASP A 251 8.13 -19.51 14.30
N ILE A 252 8.32 -19.61 12.97
CA ILE A 252 8.12 -18.50 12.04
C ILE A 252 6.66 -18.04 11.98
N GLU A 253 5.70 -18.96 12.11
CA GLU A 253 4.27 -18.64 12.04
C GLU A 253 3.84 -17.88 13.30
N ARG A 254 4.32 -18.35 14.45
CA ARG A 254 4.10 -17.68 15.73
C ARG A 254 4.77 -16.31 15.76
N ASP A 255 6.02 -16.21 15.29
CA ASP A 255 6.75 -14.94 15.22
C ASP A 255 6.01 -13.93 14.34
N ALA A 256 5.56 -14.37 13.15
CA ALA A 256 4.80 -13.53 12.22
C ALA A 256 3.48 -13.07 12.83
N THR A 257 2.73 -13.99 13.47
CA THR A 257 1.45 -13.67 14.12
C THR A 257 1.61 -12.61 15.20
N ILE A 258 2.60 -12.74 16.08
CA ILE A 258 2.86 -11.76 17.14
C ILE A 258 3.34 -10.45 16.54
N ALA A 259 4.24 -10.48 15.55
CA ALA A 259 4.74 -9.28 14.88
C ALA A 259 3.62 -8.49 14.17
N PHE A 260 2.69 -9.17 13.49
CA PHE A 260 1.49 -8.54 12.93
C PHE A 260 0.59 -7.97 14.02
N GLY A 261 0.42 -8.67 15.16
CA GLY A 261 -0.29 -8.14 16.32
C GLY A 261 0.32 -6.83 16.84
N CYS A 262 1.65 -6.77 17.00
CA CYS A 262 2.38 -5.56 17.37
C CYS A 262 2.17 -4.43 16.34
N MET A 263 2.12 -4.76 15.05
CA MET A 263 1.87 -3.79 13.98
C MET A 263 0.48 -3.17 14.10
N GLN A 264 -0.56 -3.99 14.24
CA GLN A 264 -1.95 -3.52 14.39
C GLN A 264 -2.11 -2.67 15.66
N LEU A 265 -1.46 -3.07 16.76
CA LEU A 265 -1.46 -2.29 18.00
C LEU A 265 -0.80 -0.93 17.82
N ALA A 266 0.35 -0.87 17.14
CA ALA A 266 1.03 0.40 16.85
C ALA A 266 0.16 1.34 15.99
N GLN A 267 -0.59 0.80 15.02
CA GLN A 267 -1.53 1.56 14.19
C GLN A 267 -2.77 2.04 14.97
N ALA A 268 -3.14 1.39 16.08
CA ALA A 268 -4.30 1.80 16.88
C ALA A 268 -4.08 3.12 17.63
N PHE A 269 -2.84 3.58 17.79
CA PHE A 269 -2.54 4.84 18.46
C PHE A 269 -2.75 6.05 17.54
N ILE A 270 -3.45 7.06 18.04
CA ILE A 270 -3.54 8.40 17.42
C ILE A 270 -2.79 9.37 18.34
N LYS A 271 -1.83 10.12 17.79
CA LYS A 271 -1.29 11.29 18.48
C LYS A 271 -2.34 12.39 18.45
N VAL A 272 -2.91 12.71 19.60
CA VAL A 272 -3.78 13.88 19.75
C VAL A 272 -2.88 15.13 19.78
N PRO A 273 -3.28 16.27 19.16
CA PRO A 273 -2.49 17.50 19.20
C PRO A 273 -2.09 17.95 20.61
N VAL A 274 -1.02 18.74 20.68
CA VAL A 274 -0.20 19.09 21.87
C VAL A 274 -0.98 19.64 23.09
N ASP A 275 -2.23 20.06 22.91
CA ASP A 275 -3.10 20.54 24.00
C ASP A 275 -3.86 19.41 24.73
N ALA A 276 -3.71 18.15 24.31
CA ALA A 276 -4.29 16.99 24.98
C ALA A 276 -3.18 16.08 25.55
N PRO A 277 -3.14 15.82 26.87
CA PRO A 277 -2.01 15.17 27.53
C PRO A 277 -1.91 13.64 27.32
N ILE A 278 -2.66 13.04 26.39
CA ILE A 278 -2.82 11.58 26.30
C ILE A 278 -2.86 11.12 24.83
N SER A 279 -2.01 10.14 24.48
CA SER A 279 -2.23 9.33 23.28
C SER A 279 -3.41 8.40 23.51
N VAL A 280 -4.45 8.50 22.69
CA VAL A 280 -5.67 7.71 22.87
C VAL A 280 -5.61 6.45 22.01
N LEU A 281 -5.98 5.31 22.60
CA LEU A 281 -6.27 4.09 21.85
C LEU A 281 -7.55 4.30 21.05
N ALA A 282 -7.46 4.32 19.72
CA ALA A 282 -8.63 4.22 18.89
C ALA A 282 -9.08 2.74 18.82
N PRO A 283 -10.40 2.45 18.73
CA PRO A 283 -10.84 1.10 18.38
C PRO A 283 -10.15 0.66 17.09
N LEU A 284 -9.80 -0.64 17.01
CA LEU A 284 -9.01 -1.21 15.93
C LEU A 284 -9.50 -0.68 14.56
N ARG A 285 -8.59 -0.01 13.84
CA ARG A 285 -8.84 0.61 12.54
C ARG A 285 -9.11 -0.50 11.51
N ALA A 286 -10.38 -0.84 11.30
CA ALA A 286 -10.76 -1.89 10.36
C ALA A 286 -11.11 -1.29 8.99
N ALA A 287 -10.69 -1.97 7.91
CA ALA A 287 -11.11 -1.64 6.55
C ALA A 287 -12.62 -1.96 6.27
N GLY A 288 -13.38 -2.46 7.25
CA GLY A 288 -14.76 -2.95 7.09
C GLY A 288 -15.83 -2.13 7.83
N ASN A 289 -17.03 -2.05 7.22
CA ASN A 289 -18.28 -1.41 7.66
C ASN A 289 -18.26 -0.60 8.96
N SER A 290 -18.17 0.72 8.83
CA SER A 290 -18.47 1.68 9.89
C SER A 290 -19.98 1.98 9.96
N ALA A 291 -20.77 1.02 10.44
CA ALA A 291 -22.02 1.38 11.09
C ALA A 291 -21.71 1.53 12.58
N ARG A 292 -21.42 2.76 13.03
CA ARG A 292 -21.28 3.19 14.45
C ARG A 292 -20.59 2.19 15.39
N THR A 293 -19.32 2.45 15.72
CA THR A 293 -18.71 2.09 17.03
C THR A 293 -19.32 0.87 17.74
N GLN A 294 -19.18 -0.32 17.16
CA GLN A 294 -19.38 -1.57 17.90
C GLN A 294 -18.02 -2.15 18.25
N VAL A 295 -17.65 -1.93 19.51
CA VAL A 295 -16.55 -2.62 20.18
C VAL A 295 -16.92 -4.10 20.25
N SER A 296 -16.23 -4.96 19.50
CA SER A 296 -16.34 -6.40 19.72
C SER A 296 -15.69 -6.72 21.08
N GLY A 297 -16.34 -7.55 21.89
CA GLY A 297 -15.92 -7.84 23.27
C GLY A 297 -14.51 -8.43 23.44
N GLN A 298 -13.87 -8.86 22.35
CA GLN A 298 -12.47 -9.29 22.35
C GLN A 298 -11.47 -8.11 22.36
N VAL A 299 -11.83 -6.96 21.78
CA VAL A 299 -10.97 -5.75 21.79
C VAL A 299 -10.91 -5.15 23.20
N ALA A 300 -12.03 -5.18 23.94
CA ALA A 300 -12.08 -4.73 25.34
C ALA A 300 -11.11 -5.50 26.25
N TYR A 301 -10.85 -6.77 25.95
CA TYR A 301 -9.92 -7.59 26.73
C TYR A 301 -8.44 -7.22 26.50
N ALA A 302 -8.08 -6.86 25.26
CA ALA A 302 -6.76 -6.35 24.94
C ALA A 302 -6.53 -4.94 25.54
N THR A 303 -7.56 -4.10 25.57
CA THR A 303 -7.52 -2.77 26.21
C THR A 303 -7.30 -2.87 27.73
N ALA A 304 -7.94 -3.85 28.39
CA ALA A 304 -7.76 -4.08 29.83
C ALA A 304 -6.34 -4.59 30.17
N LEU A 305 -5.75 -5.46 29.34
CA LEU A 305 -4.39 -5.98 29.55
C LEU A 305 -3.30 -4.94 29.30
N ALA A 306 -3.47 -4.06 28.31
CA ALA A 306 -2.51 -2.98 28.03
C ALA A 306 -2.52 -1.88 29.11
N ALA A 307 -3.68 -1.56 29.69
CA ALA A 307 -3.80 -0.60 30.79
C ALA A 307 -3.22 -1.17 32.11
N ALA A 308 -3.41 -2.47 32.38
CA ALA A 308 -2.90 -3.10 33.60
C ALA A 308 -1.35 -3.20 33.65
N ALA A 309 -0.67 -3.18 32.50
CA ALA A 309 0.79 -3.24 32.44
C ALA A 309 1.50 -1.89 32.69
N VAL A 310 0.76 -0.77 32.70
CA VAL A 310 1.30 0.58 32.93
C VAL A 310 1.30 0.96 34.43
N ASP A 311 0.52 0.26 35.26
CA ASP A 311 0.42 0.52 36.71
C ASP A 311 1.21 -0.47 37.60
N ALA A 312 2.07 -1.30 37.02
CA ALA A 312 2.98 -2.16 37.79
C ALA A 312 4.40 -1.56 37.82
N ALA A 313 4.61 -0.61 38.73
CA ALA A 313 5.91 -0.28 39.30
C ALA A 313 6.30 -1.27 40.40
#